data_AF-A0A478ED25-F1
#
_entry.id   AF-A0A478ED25-F1
#
_cell.length_a   1.000
_cell.length_b   1.000
_cell.length_c   1.000
_cell.angle_alpha   90.00
_cell.angle_beta   90.00
_cell.angle_gamma   90.00
#
_symmetry.space_group_name_H-M   'P 1'
#
loop_
_entity.id
_entity.type
_entity.pdbx_description
1 polymer ?
#
loop_
_entity_poly.entity_id
_entity_poly.type
_entity_poly.pdbx_seq_one_letter_code
_entity_poly.pdbx_strand_id
1 'polypeptide(L)'
;MGAGPANEGISDATRHFLNARDESTTPTAATTPPNLMITPEIDAEIEQWRTTGVPPFPELNFTPRSDWHRFSKSTLRLIYHIAGLSIDFHRRGLGETTVWSPHILRLLTIAVTSDFVMSSVLALSALHMAYVTGSQETLNLSYHHRKIASKGLQAALGTFSKGNSDAILAASLVLSWQAVDWASMSTLQKGILFVLDSMHPSWKETSEIAQILESQRILRTRGLTPSSDSSANGTLQPGNIDSAISDLHRSQERLQHIPEFYDTITELIGFVKQVRSEVPFQPKVAFSRLQSLRAWIFWLPTKLLRGGEGDLGALAVLSHFYSAALVLEPFFPGLEGSYLGCMTLNLIETIDVILHSRQSQFPASHIAQLAIALMDAPRHTVNDYKTPIQWTPHVPSHSMNHMMPTPPSPYRQFDEYPPSSFVTSSPYTPTTITSFPHGVTSPPPFQQPSHSYRSSSNLSSFYMSPIVPPSTEYYDDSLSDYSRPGTIEHSPAYSSYGNEYLHGLPTTEAAGSFHPGIVHDGSSGSVPPELWT
;
A
#
# COMPACT_ATOMS: atom_id res chain seq x y z
N MET A 1 22.00 -34.52 -5.63
CA MET A 1 20.70 -34.09 -5.07
C MET A 1 20.86 -32.64 -4.69
N GLY A 2 20.06 -31.74 -5.27
CA GLY A 2 20.07 -30.33 -4.86
C GLY A 2 19.27 -30.15 -3.57
N ALA A 3 19.70 -29.24 -2.70
CA ALA A 3 18.84 -28.79 -1.62
C ALA A 3 17.70 -27.97 -2.22
N GLY A 4 16.45 -28.23 -1.79
CA GLY A 4 15.36 -27.30 -2.04
C GLY A 4 15.56 -26.02 -1.21
N PRO A 5 14.98 -24.87 -1.61
CA PRO A 5 14.97 -23.69 -0.77
C PRO A 5 14.29 -24.02 0.58
N ALA A 6 14.79 -23.42 1.66
CA ALA A 6 14.17 -23.57 2.97
C ALA A 6 12.79 -22.88 2.99
N ASN A 7 11.91 -23.34 3.88
CA ASN A 7 10.62 -22.69 4.10
C ASN A 7 10.83 -21.40 4.92
N GLU A 8 11.13 -20.29 4.24
CA GLU A 8 11.46 -19.01 4.88
C GLU A 8 10.30 -18.45 5.72
N GLY A 9 10.60 -18.10 6.98
CA GLY A 9 9.64 -17.53 7.92
C GLY A 9 9.12 -16.16 7.48
N ILE A 10 8.07 -15.66 8.14
CA ILE A 10 7.60 -14.29 7.85
C ILE A 10 8.62 -13.24 8.30
N SER A 11 9.44 -13.58 9.30
CA SER A 11 10.58 -12.78 9.78
C SER A 11 11.76 -12.81 8.82
N ASP A 12 12.01 -13.89 8.09
CA ASP A 12 13.16 -13.98 7.18
C ASP A 12 12.96 -13.09 5.96
N ALA A 13 11.83 -13.21 5.26
CA ALA A 13 11.46 -12.31 4.17
C ALA A 13 11.45 -10.84 4.62
N THR A 14 10.92 -10.56 5.82
CA THR A 14 10.93 -9.21 6.41
C THR A 14 12.34 -8.73 6.78
N ARG A 15 13.22 -9.63 7.25
CA ARG A 15 14.61 -9.32 7.58
C ARG A 15 15.44 -9.03 6.34
N HIS A 16 15.29 -9.80 5.28
CA HIS A 16 15.91 -9.49 3.99
C HIS A 16 15.41 -8.14 3.46
N PHE A 17 14.10 -7.91 3.46
CA PHE A 17 13.48 -6.64 3.07
C PHE A 17 13.99 -5.40 3.84
N LEU A 18 14.25 -5.54 5.15
CA LEU A 18 14.75 -4.44 6.00
C LEU A 18 16.29 -4.28 5.95
N ASN A 19 17.05 -5.37 5.79
CA ASN A 19 18.52 -5.36 5.77
C ASN A 19 19.11 -5.02 4.40
N ALA A 20 18.34 -5.16 3.31
CA ALA A 20 18.65 -4.78 1.92
C ALA A 20 18.98 -3.27 1.71
N ARG A 21 19.22 -2.54 2.79
CA ARG A 21 19.56 -1.12 2.88
C ARG A 21 21.08 -0.89 2.97
N ASP A 22 21.81 -1.79 3.61
CA ASP A 22 23.18 -1.50 4.08
C ASP A 22 24.30 -1.95 3.12
N GLU A 23 24.01 -2.84 2.15
CA GLU A 23 25.03 -3.41 1.24
C GLU A 23 25.38 -2.53 0.01
N SER A 24 24.88 -1.29 -0.06
CA SER A 24 24.97 -0.41 -1.24
C SER A 24 26.36 0.22 -1.50
N THR A 25 27.46 -0.37 -1.01
CA THR A 25 28.81 0.25 -1.00
C THR A 25 29.95 -0.57 -1.64
N THR A 26 29.65 -1.48 -2.59
CA THR A 26 30.67 -2.05 -3.50
C THR A 26 30.24 -2.05 -4.97
N PRO A 27 30.79 -1.17 -5.83
CA PRO A 27 30.44 -1.11 -7.25
C PRO A 27 31.27 -2.10 -8.09
N THR A 28 30.84 -3.36 -8.18
CA THR A 28 31.47 -4.37 -9.07
C THR A 28 30.50 -5.42 -9.57
N ALA A 29 30.82 -5.99 -10.74
CA ALA A 29 30.05 -6.98 -11.51
C ALA A 29 28.78 -6.43 -12.20
N ALA A 30 28.34 -7.17 -13.23
CA ALA A 30 27.31 -6.71 -14.17
C ALA A 30 25.92 -6.64 -13.51
N THR A 31 25.18 -5.57 -13.82
CA THR A 31 23.84 -5.31 -13.28
C THR A 31 22.86 -6.42 -13.68
N THR A 32 22.44 -7.25 -12.73
CA THR A 32 21.33 -8.19 -12.92
C THR A 32 20.08 -7.41 -13.33
N PRO A 33 19.29 -7.87 -14.32
CA PRO A 33 17.98 -7.27 -14.56
C PRO A 33 17.08 -7.47 -13.33
N PRO A 34 16.21 -6.50 -12.97
CA PRO A 34 15.32 -6.64 -11.82
C PRO A 34 14.40 -7.85 -11.99
N ASN A 35 14.29 -8.67 -10.95
CA ASN A 35 13.36 -9.80 -10.95
C ASN A 35 11.92 -9.29 -10.84
N LEU A 36 11.28 -9.11 -12.00
CA LEU A 36 9.88 -8.71 -12.12
C LEU A 36 8.91 -9.90 -12.19
N MET A 37 9.34 -11.11 -11.81
CA MET A 37 8.52 -12.32 -11.80
C MET A 37 7.75 -12.55 -13.12
N ILE A 38 8.43 -12.44 -14.26
CA ILE A 38 7.82 -12.61 -15.59
C ILE A 38 7.82 -14.10 -15.93
N THR A 39 6.63 -14.68 -16.12
CA THR A 39 6.44 -16.01 -16.72
C THR A 39 6.09 -15.85 -18.21
N PRO A 40 6.16 -16.90 -19.05
CA PRO A 40 5.80 -16.82 -20.47
C PRO A 40 4.36 -16.34 -20.71
N GLU A 41 3.44 -16.72 -19.82
CA GLU A 41 2.01 -16.37 -19.88
C GLU A 41 1.82 -14.88 -19.57
N ILE A 42 2.45 -14.40 -18.50
CA ILE A 42 2.45 -12.97 -18.14
C ILE A 42 3.13 -12.14 -19.23
N ASP A 43 4.24 -12.62 -19.81
CA ASP A 43 4.94 -11.91 -20.88
C ASP A 43 4.04 -11.72 -22.12
N ALA A 44 3.29 -12.77 -22.48
CA ALA A 44 2.32 -12.73 -23.58
C ALA A 44 1.13 -11.79 -23.26
N GLU A 45 0.56 -11.83 -22.05
CA GLU A 45 -0.52 -10.92 -21.65
C GLU A 45 -0.07 -9.44 -21.65
N ILE A 46 1.13 -9.15 -21.14
CA ILE A 46 1.68 -7.79 -21.17
C ILE A 46 1.98 -7.34 -22.60
N GLU A 47 2.50 -8.22 -23.47
CA GLU A 47 2.77 -7.88 -24.87
C GLU A 47 1.47 -7.64 -25.67
N GLN A 48 0.44 -8.46 -25.42
CA GLN A 48 -0.90 -8.24 -25.98
C GLN A 48 -1.50 -6.91 -25.48
N TRP A 49 -1.34 -6.58 -24.19
CA TRP A 49 -1.80 -5.30 -23.66
C TRP A 49 -1.06 -4.12 -24.30
N ARG A 50 0.27 -4.18 -24.39
CA ARG A 50 1.12 -3.14 -25.00
C ARG A 50 0.75 -2.88 -26.46
N THR A 51 0.50 -3.94 -27.22
CA THR A 51 0.19 -3.86 -28.66
C THR A 51 -1.25 -3.48 -28.97
N THR A 52 -2.24 -3.88 -28.14
CA THR A 52 -3.67 -3.64 -28.41
C THR A 52 -4.29 -2.47 -27.62
N GLY A 53 -3.61 -2.01 -26.56
CA GLY A 53 -4.15 -1.04 -25.60
C GLY A 53 -5.29 -1.61 -24.75
N VAL A 54 -5.56 -2.91 -24.80
CA VAL A 54 -6.62 -3.59 -24.01
C VAL A 54 -5.98 -4.23 -22.78
N PRO A 55 -6.35 -3.84 -21.55
CA PRO A 55 -5.83 -4.48 -20.35
C PRO A 55 -6.34 -5.92 -20.20
N PRO A 56 -5.54 -6.84 -19.63
CA PRO A 56 -5.95 -8.23 -19.39
C PRO A 56 -7.04 -8.34 -18.29
N PHE A 57 -7.16 -7.31 -17.45
CA PHE A 57 -8.20 -7.20 -16.43
C PHE A 57 -9.34 -6.28 -16.89
N PRO A 58 -10.60 -6.77 -16.97
CA PRO A 58 -11.76 -5.93 -17.28
C PRO A 58 -11.92 -4.71 -16.36
N GLU A 59 -11.46 -4.82 -15.12
CA GLU A 59 -11.51 -3.79 -14.08
C GLU A 59 -10.61 -2.57 -14.36
N LEU A 60 -9.70 -2.65 -15.34
CA LEU A 60 -8.85 -1.54 -15.80
C LEU A 60 -9.43 -0.79 -17.01
N ASN A 61 -10.62 -1.16 -17.51
CA ASN A 61 -11.26 -0.51 -18.66
C ASN A 61 -11.82 0.91 -18.37
N PHE A 62 -11.59 1.47 -17.19
CA PHE A 62 -11.86 2.90 -16.92
C PHE A 62 -10.92 3.85 -17.69
N THR A 63 -9.81 3.34 -18.23
CA THR A 63 -8.80 4.11 -18.96
C THR A 63 -8.92 3.93 -20.48
N PRO A 64 -8.89 5.02 -21.27
CA PRO A 64 -8.78 4.96 -22.73
C PRO A 64 -7.59 4.13 -23.22
N ARG A 65 -7.80 3.32 -24.27
CA ARG A 65 -6.76 2.43 -24.84
C ARG A 65 -5.48 3.15 -25.27
N SER A 66 -5.63 4.40 -25.73
CA SER A 66 -4.53 5.32 -26.08
C SER A 66 -3.49 5.44 -24.97
N ASP A 67 -3.95 5.47 -23.72
CA ASP A 67 -3.13 5.93 -22.60
C ASP A 67 -2.23 4.79 -22.08
N TRP A 68 -2.61 3.54 -22.34
CA TRP A 68 -1.80 2.36 -22.03
C TRP A 68 -0.58 2.21 -22.94
N HIS A 69 -0.67 2.63 -24.21
CA HIS A 69 0.42 2.48 -25.18
C HIS A 69 1.68 3.29 -24.84
N ARG A 70 1.59 4.30 -23.94
CA ARG A 70 2.76 5.10 -23.53
C ARG A 70 3.68 4.39 -22.53
N PHE A 71 3.23 3.29 -21.94
CA PHE A 71 3.96 2.63 -20.86
C PHE A 71 4.88 1.51 -21.38
N SER A 72 6.09 1.45 -20.82
CA SER A 72 7.05 0.38 -21.14
C SER A 72 6.56 -0.99 -20.65
N LYS A 73 7.13 -2.07 -21.21
CA LYS A 73 6.81 -3.45 -20.81
C LYS A 73 7.02 -3.71 -19.31
N SER A 74 8.08 -3.15 -18.72
CA SER A 74 8.33 -3.19 -17.28
C SER A 74 7.30 -2.39 -16.47
N THR A 75 6.87 -1.23 -16.98
CA THR A 75 5.81 -0.41 -16.35
C THR A 75 4.48 -1.15 -16.33
N LEU A 76 4.05 -1.71 -17.47
CA LEU A 76 2.83 -2.52 -17.56
C LEU A 76 2.90 -3.76 -16.66
N ARG A 77 4.05 -4.45 -16.58
CA ARG A 77 4.26 -5.60 -15.68
C ARG A 77 4.09 -5.24 -14.20
N LEU A 78 4.52 -4.05 -13.79
CA LEU A 78 4.33 -3.53 -12.43
C LEU A 78 2.88 -3.12 -12.16
N ILE A 79 2.19 -2.48 -13.10
CA ILE A 79 0.77 -2.12 -12.97
C ILE A 79 -0.08 -3.41 -12.86
N TYR A 80 0.15 -4.36 -13.76
CA TYR A 80 -0.49 -5.68 -13.78
C TYR A 80 -0.36 -6.42 -12.45
N HIS A 81 0.80 -6.33 -11.78
CA HIS A 81 1.04 -6.99 -10.50
C HIS A 81 0.15 -6.46 -9.37
N ILE A 82 0.19 -5.14 -9.14
CA ILE A 82 -0.52 -4.53 -8.02
C ILE A 82 -2.03 -4.46 -8.30
N ALA A 83 -2.43 -4.29 -9.56
CA ALA A 83 -3.82 -4.42 -9.99
C ALA A 83 -4.32 -5.85 -9.82
N GLY A 84 -3.58 -6.86 -10.30
CA GLY A 84 -3.96 -8.27 -10.25
C GLY A 84 -4.19 -8.78 -8.84
N LEU A 85 -3.28 -8.50 -7.90
CA LEU A 85 -3.45 -8.87 -6.48
C LEU A 85 -4.70 -8.21 -5.88
N SER A 86 -4.94 -6.94 -6.22
CA SER A 86 -6.08 -6.19 -5.71
C SER A 86 -7.42 -6.69 -6.27
N ILE A 87 -7.43 -7.01 -7.56
CA ILE A 87 -8.60 -7.56 -8.27
C ILE A 87 -8.93 -8.96 -7.76
N ASP A 88 -7.92 -9.80 -7.52
CA ASP A 88 -8.10 -11.12 -6.92
C ASP A 88 -8.73 -11.05 -5.52
N PHE A 89 -8.20 -10.19 -4.63
CA PHE A 89 -8.81 -9.96 -3.32
C PHE A 89 -10.25 -9.45 -3.46
N HIS A 90 -10.54 -8.50 -4.34
CA HIS A 90 -11.92 -8.07 -4.55
C HIS A 90 -12.84 -9.21 -5.04
N ARG A 91 -12.47 -9.93 -6.12
CA ARG A 91 -13.28 -11.03 -6.68
C ARG A 91 -13.57 -12.16 -5.69
N ARG A 92 -12.69 -12.36 -4.70
CA ARG A 92 -12.86 -13.35 -3.62
C ARG A 92 -13.70 -12.84 -2.43
N GLY A 93 -14.08 -11.56 -2.43
CA GLY A 93 -14.79 -10.89 -1.33
C GLY A 93 -13.86 -10.48 -0.17
N LEU A 94 -12.56 -10.31 -0.44
CA LEU A 94 -11.50 -10.08 0.55
C LEU A 94 -10.82 -8.71 0.43
N GLY A 95 -11.17 -7.87 -0.57
CA GLY A 95 -10.50 -6.58 -0.84
C GLY A 95 -10.35 -5.70 0.41
N GLU A 96 -11.44 -5.54 1.16
CA GLU A 96 -11.51 -4.73 2.39
C GLU A 96 -10.83 -5.37 3.63
N THR A 97 -10.16 -6.53 3.47
CA THR A 97 -9.36 -7.15 4.55
C THR A 97 -7.88 -6.73 4.54
N THR A 98 -7.51 -5.80 3.64
CA THR A 98 -6.15 -5.26 3.49
C THR A 98 -6.15 -3.73 3.42
N VAL A 99 -5.04 -3.09 3.83
CA VAL A 99 -4.91 -1.62 3.88
C VAL A 99 -4.93 -0.96 2.49
N TRP A 100 -4.44 -1.65 1.45
CA TRP A 100 -4.12 -1.02 0.16
C TRP A 100 -5.04 -1.45 -0.99
N SER A 101 -5.57 -2.69 -1.00
CA SER A 101 -6.38 -3.22 -2.11
C SER A 101 -7.63 -2.38 -2.43
N PRO A 102 -8.44 -1.90 -1.47
CA PRO A 102 -9.65 -1.11 -1.77
C PRO A 102 -9.37 0.19 -2.55
N HIS A 103 -8.10 0.59 -2.66
CA HIS A 103 -7.68 1.85 -3.23
C HIS A 103 -6.93 1.72 -4.56
N ILE A 104 -6.39 0.55 -4.93
CA ILE A 104 -5.47 0.44 -6.09
C ILE A 104 -6.10 0.91 -7.41
N LEU A 105 -7.34 0.52 -7.72
CA LEU A 105 -7.97 0.97 -8.97
C LEU A 105 -8.21 2.48 -9.00
N ARG A 106 -8.71 3.06 -7.90
CA ARG A 106 -8.91 4.51 -7.74
C ARG A 106 -7.59 5.28 -7.85
N LEU A 107 -6.50 4.74 -7.28
CA LEU A 107 -5.15 5.28 -7.41
C LEU A 107 -4.63 5.16 -8.85
N LEU A 108 -4.95 4.08 -9.57
CA LEU A 108 -4.58 3.88 -10.98
C LEU A 108 -5.33 4.82 -11.93
N THR A 109 -6.62 5.12 -11.68
CA THR A 109 -7.37 6.14 -12.43
C THR A 109 -6.69 7.51 -12.38
N ILE A 110 -6.14 7.89 -11.22
CA ILE A 110 -5.36 9.12 -11.04
C ILE A 110 -3.94 8.99 -11.62
N ALA A 111 -3.31 7.82 -11.47
CA ALA A 111 -1.96 7.55 -11.97
C ALA A 111 -1.86 7.68 -13.49
N VAL A 112 -2.86 7.23 -14.24
CA VAL A 112 -2.87 7.31 -15.71
C VAL A 112 -2.81 8.77 -16.19
N THR A 113 -3.33 9.75 -15.45
CA THR A 113 -3.22 11.17 -15.82
C THR A 113 -2.10 11.93 -15.08
N SER A 114 -1.30 11.25 -14.24
CA SER A 114 -0.27 11.88 -13.42
C SER A 114 0.95 10.98 -13.18
N ASP A 115 2.06 11.27 -13.87
CA ASP A 115 3.25 10.41 -13.87
C ASP A 115 3.96 10.32 -12.50
N PHE A 116 3.78 11.31 -11.61
CA PHE A 116 4.31 11.23 -10.24
C PHE A 116 3.45 10.33 -9.34
N VAL A 117 2.14 10.26 -9.59
CA VAL A 117 1.24 9.28 -8.94
C VAL A 117 1.51 7.89 -9.50
N MET A 118 1.68 7.73 -10.82
CA MET A 118 2.12 6.48 -11.44
C MET A 118 3.44 6.01 -10.84
N SER A 119 4.45 6.89 -10.74
CA SER A 119 5.73 6.57 -10.08
C SER A 119 5.55 6.13 -8.62
N SER A 120 4.57 6.65 -7.88
CA SER A 120 4.30 6.16 -6.52
C SER A 120 3.73 4.73 -6.51
N VAL A 121 2.81 4.39 -7.43
CA VAL A 121 2.21 3.06 -7.57
C VAL A 121 3.21 2.03 -8.12
N LEU A 122 4.06 2.41 -9.08
CA LEU A 122 5.15 1.57 -9.57
C LEU A 122 6.18 1.27 -8.48
N ALA A 123 6.51 2.27 -7.65
CA ALA A 123 7.37 2.08 -6.49
C ALA A 123 6.79 1.07 -5.49
N LEU A 124 5.48 1.17 -5.19
CA LEU A 124 4.77 0.23 -4.31
C LEU A 124 4.74 -1.20 -4.89
N SER A 125 4.48 -1.33 -6.18
CA SER A 125 4.44 -2.63 -6.87
C SER A 125 5.82 -3.32 -6.87
N ALA A 126 6.87 -2.57 -7.21
CA ALA A 126 8.25 -3.06 -7.15
C ALA A 126 8.66 -3.37 -5.70
N LEU A 127 8.18 -2.62 -4.71
CA LEU A 127 8.45 -2.91 -3.29
C LEU A 127 7.87 -4.26 -2.86
N HIS A 128 6.65 -4.58 -3.31
CA HIS A 128 6.03 -5.89 -3.04
C HIS A 128 6.74 -7.01 -3.81
N MET A 129 7.12 -6.82 -5.08
CA MET A 129 7.94 -7.80 -5.80
C MET A 129 9.29 -8.06 -5.11
N ALA A 130 9.97 -7.02 -4.62
CA ALA A 130 11.21 -7.15 -3.87
C ALA A 130 11.02 -7.92 -2.55
N TYR A 131 9.92 -7.66 -1.82
CA TYR A 131 9.55 -8.42 -0.62
C TYR A 131 9.28 -9.90 -0.90
N VAL A 132 8.65 -10.23 -2.05
CA VAL A 132 8.36 -11.63 -2.45
C VAL A 132 9.57 -12.37 -3.03
N THR A 133 10.51 -11.67 -3.65
CA THR A 133 11.64 -12.29 -4.39
C THR A 133 13.01 -12.16 -3.72
N GLY A 134 13.15 -11.28 -2.73
CA GLY A 134 14.45 -10.89 -2.17
C GLY A 134 15.35 -10.09 -3.13
N SER A 135 14.90 -9.73 -4.34
CA SER A 135 15.76 -9.07 -5.34
C SER A 135 16.10 -7.62 -4.96
N GLN A 136 17.39 -7.38 -4.73
CA GLN A 136 17.96 -6.06 -4.48
C GLN A 136 17.75 -5.11 -5.67
N GLU A 137 17.80 -5.61 -6.90
CA GLU A 137 17.64 -4.83 -8.12
C GLU A 137 16.17 -4.39 -8.30
N THR A 138 15.20 -5.23 -7.94
CA THR A 138 13.79 -4.85 -7.87
C THR A 138 13.52 -3.85 -6.73
N LEU A 139 14.23 -3.95 -5.60
CA LEU A 139 14.19 -2.94 -4.54
C LEU A 139 14.78 -1.59 -4.99
N ASN A 140 15.90 -1.62 -5.74
CA ASN A 140 16.52 -0.43 -6.33
C ASN A 140 15.57 0.23 -7.34
N LEU A 141 14.81 -0.55 -8.12
CA LEU A 141 13.76 -0.04 -9.01
C LEU A 141 12.61 0.63 -8.24
N SER A 142 12.18 0.06 -7.12
CA SER A 142 11.23 0.72 -6.20
C SER A 142 11.76 2.06 -5.71
N TYR A 143 13.04 2.11 -5.30
CA TYR A 143 13.68 3.33 -4.81
C TYR A 143 13.85 4.39 -5.91
N HIS A 144 14.11 3.98 -7.15
CA HIS A 144 14.15 4.86 -8.33
C HIS A 144 12.79 5.52 -8.57
N HIS A 145 11.71 4.75 -8.70
CA HIS A 145 10.36 5.29 -8.90
C HIS A 145 9.91 6.15 -7.71
N ARG A 146 10.24 5.77 -6.47
CA ARG A 146 9.99 6.58 -5.27
C ARG A 146 10.67 7.95 -5.32
N LYS A 147 11.91 8.03 -5.84
CA LYS A 147 12.66 9.28 -6.03
C LYS A 147 11.99 10.20 -7.06
N ILE A 148 11.42 9.64 -8.14
CA ILE A 148 10.65 10.40 -9.13
C ILE A 148 9.33 10.90 -8.51
N ALA A 149 8.58 10.02 -7.84
CA ALA A 149 7.32 10.35 -7.19
C ALA A 149 7.46 11.50 -6.18
N SER A 150 8.47 11.45 -5.30
CA SER A 150 8.73 12.53 -4.33
C SER A 150 9.09 13.87 -4.97
N LYS A 151 9.88 13.87 -6.06
CA LYS A 151 10.18 15.09 -6.83
C LYS A 151 8.92 15.69 -7.46
N GLY A 152 8.11 14.86 -8.11
CA GLY A 152 6.87 15.31 -8.76
C GLY A 152 5.84 15.82 -7.76
N LEU A 153 5.71 15.16 -6.61
CA LEU A 153 4.87 15.63 -5.49
C LEU A 153 5.32 17.00 -4.99
N GLN A 154 6.63 17.24 -4.81
CA GLN A 154 7.16 18.54 -4.40
C GLN A 154 6.85 19.65 -5.44
N ALA A 155 6.97 19.36 -6.73
CA ALA A 155 6.61 20.30 -7.79
C ALA A 155 5.09 20.58 -7.87
N ALA A 156 4.26 19.55 -7.68
CA ALA A 156 2.82 19.67 -7.64
C ALA A 156 2.33 20.49 -6.42
N LEU A 157 2.93 20.30 -5.25
CA LEU A 157 2.67 21.11 -4.06
C LEU A 157 3.00 22.59 -4.28
N GLY A 158 4.07 22.91 -5.02
CA GLY A 158 4.40 24.28 -5.44
C GLY A 158 3.41 24.89 -6.45
N THR A 159 2.46 24.11 -6.96
CA THR A 159 1.41 24.52 -7.92
C THR A 159 0.01 24.02 -7.47
N PHE A 160 -0.22 23.96 -6.14
CA PHE A 160 -1.43 23.40 -5.55
C PHE A 160 -2.72 24.09 -6.04
N SER A 161 -3.70 23.28 -6.47
CA SER A 161 -4.97 23.71 -7.04
C SER A 161 -6.02 22.59 -6.99
N LYS A 162 -7.28 22.88 -7.34
CA LYS A 162 -8.31 21.85 -7.55
C LYS A 162 -7.90 20.79 -8.59
N GLY A 163 -7.09 21.18 -9.59
CA GLY A 163 -6.71 20.29 -10.69
C GLY A 163 -5.69 19.20 -10.31
N ASN A 164 -4.96 19.38 -9.20
CA ASN A 164 -3.93 18.44 -8.75
C ASN A 164 -4.04 18.00 -7.28
N SER A 165 -5.04 18.46 -6.51
CA SER A 165 -5.27 18.05 -5.12
C SER A 165 -5.29 16.52 -4.96
N ASP A 166 -6.02 15.84 -5.82
CA ASP A 166 -6.25 14.40 -5.72
C ASP A 166 -5.00 13.60 -6.12
N ALA A 167 -4.20 14.12 -7.06
CA ALA A 167 -2.89 13.57 -7.40
C ALA A 167 -1.87 13.77 -6.26
N ILE A 168 -1.87 14.93 -5.63
CA ILE A 168 -1.04 15.25 -4.47
C ILE A 168 -1.39 14.32 -3.29
N LEU A 169 -2.68 14.14 -3.00
CA LEU A 169 -3.15 13.21 -1.96
C LEU A 169 -2.85 11.75 -2.31
N ALA A 170 -3.07 11.32 -3.55
CA ALA A 170 -2.78 9.96 -4.02
C ALA A 170 -1.30 9.59 -3.89
N ALA A 171 -0.40 10.43 -4.42
CA ALA A 171 1.03 10.22 -4.28
C ALA A 171 1.46 10.27 -2.80
N SER A 172 0.94 11.21 -2.00
CA SER A 172 1.29 11.30 -0.57
C SER A 172 0.86 10.07 0.21
N LEU A 173 -0.35 9.54 -0.04
CA LEU A 173 -0.86 8.31 0.57
C LEU A 173 0.03 7.12 0.22
N VAL A 174 0.27 6.86 -1.07
CA VAL A 174 1.08 5.72 -1.53
C VAL A 174 2.54 5.84 -1.10
N LEU A 175 3.14 7.03 -1.18
CA LEU A 175 4.48 7.28 -0.64
C LEU A 175 4.52 7.02 0.88
N SER A 176 3.45 7.35 1.61
CA SER A 176 3.38 7.11 3.06
C SER A 176 3.33 5.63 3.41
N TRP A 177 2.75 4.78 2.54
CA TRP A 177 2.74 3.32 2.70
C TRP A 177 4.14 2.71 2.63
N GLN A 178 5.03 3.27 1.79
CA GLN A 178 6.42 2.84 1.59
C GLN A 178 7.48 3.68 2.35
N ALA A 179 7.08 4.34 3.44
CA ALA A 179 7.97 5.15 4.26
C ALA A 179 8.85 4.27 5.19
N VAL A 180 10.15 4.21 4.89
CA VAL A 180 11.16 3.36 5.57
C VAL A 180 11.88 4.04 6.75
N ASP A 181 11.57 5.30 7.03
CA ASP A 181 12.12 6.07 8.15
C ASP A 181 11.09 7.06 8.71
N TRP A 182 11.32 7.48 9.96
CA TRP A 182 10.38 8.32 10.70
C TRP A 182 10.22 9.73 10.11
N ALA A 183 11.28 10.32 9.55
CA ALA A 183 11.22 11.67 9.01
C ALA A 183 10.40 11.70 7.72
N SER A 184 10.68 10.78 6.78
CA SER A 184 9.87 10.62 5.56
C SER A 184 8.39 10.36 5.90
N MET A 185 8.12 9.49 6.87
CA MET A 185 6.76 9.18 7.32
C MET A 185 6.03 10.41 7.89
N SER A 186 6.66 11.12 8.83
CA SER A 186 6.11 12.32 9.48
C SER A 186 5.87 13.45 8.47
N THR A 187 6.82 13.71 7.56
CA THR A 187 6.66 14.72 6.50
C THR A 187 5.48 14.39 5.58
N LEU A 188 5.26 13.12 5.24
CA LEU A 188 4.13 12.71 4.39
C LEU A 188 2.78 12.82 5.10
N GLN A 189 2.68 12.47 6.39
CA GLN A 189 1.41 12.66 7.14
C GLN A 189 1.08 14.14 7.37
N LYS A 190 2.07 14.96 7.76
CA LYS A 190 1.93 16.43 7.78
C LYS A 190 1.50 16.98 6.42
N GLY A 191 2.09 16.49 5.33
CA GLY A 191 1.73 16.86 3.96
C GLY A 191 0.27 16.56 3.62
N ILE A 192 -0.22 15.35 3.94
CA ILE A 192 -1.63 14.96 3.76
C ILE A 192 -2.55 15.89 4.55
N LEU A 193 -2.26 16.13 5.84
CA LEU A 193 -3.08 16.98 6.71
C LEU A 193 -3.10 18.44 6.22
N PHE A 194 -1.94 19.00 5.86
CA PHE A 194 -1.83 20.34 5.32
C PHE A 194 -2.60 20.53 4.01
N VAL A 195 -2.54 19.54 3.10
CA VAL A 195 -3.30 19.56 1.84
C VAL A 195 -4.80 19.47 2.12
N LEU A 196 -5.24 18.58 3.01
CA LEU A 196 -6.63 18.50 3.43
C LEU A 196 -7.12 19.83 4.03
N ASP A 197 -6.34 20.48 4.91
CA ASP A 197 -6.74 21.76 5.51
C ASP A 197 -6.68 22.93 4.52
N SER A 198 -5.90 22.81 3.44
CA SER A 198 -5.82 23.78 2.35
C SER A 198 -6.87 23.57 1.24
N MET A 199 -7.53 22.41 1.17
CA MET A 199 -8.58 22.15 0.19
C MET A 199 -9.88 22.88 0.54
N HIS A 200 -10.38 23.68 -0.41
CA HIS A 200 -11.71 24.27 -0.30
C HIS A 200 -12.79 23.18 -0.05
N PRO A 201 -13.80 23.40 0.81
CA PRO A 201 -14.73 22.35 1.21
C PRO A 201 -15.40 21.61 0.03
N SER A 202 -15.89 22.34 -0.98
CA SER A 202 -16.49 21.75 -2.18
C SER A 202 -15.53 21.01 -3.11
N TRP A 203 -14.22 21.01 -2.83
CA TRP A 203 -13.27 20.10 -3.47
C TRP A 203 -13.24 18.77 -2.74
N LYS A 204 -13.28 18.77 -1.39
CA LYS A 204 -13.39 17.56 -0.56
C LYS A 204 -14.67 16.79 -0.86
N GLU A 205 -15.79 17.50 -0.98
CA GLU A 205 -17.08 16.92 -1.36
C GLU A 205 -17.04 16.19 -2.71
N THR A 206 -16.19 16.63 -3.65
CA THR A 206 -15.99 15.97 -4.95
C THR A 206 -14.82 14.98 -4.99
N SER A 207 -13.97 14.93 -3.96
CA SER A 207 -12.72 14.16 -3.95
C SER A 207 -12.86 12.91 -3.10
N GLU A 208 -13.05 11.77 -3.75
CA GLU A 208 -13.18 10.47 -3.07
C GLU A 208 -11.95 10.13 -2.21
N ILE A 209 -10.76 10.58 -2.63
CA ILE A 209 -9.54 10.35 -1.84
C ILE A 209 -9.43 11.31 -0.64
N ALA A 210 -9.91 12.54 -0.74
CA ALA A 210 -10.02 13.42 0.42
C ALA A 210 -11.04 12.88 1.44
N GLN A 211 -12.18 12.35 0.99
CA GLN A 211 -13.19 11.73 1.86
C GLN A 211 -12.62 10.53 2.65
N ILE A 212 -11.83 9.66 2.00
CA ILE A 212 -11.15 8.54 2.66
C ILE A 212 -10.13 9.04 3.69
N LEU A 213 -9.33 10.06 3.35
CA LEU A 213 -8.29 10.55 4.26
C LEU A 213 -8.86 11.37 5.43
N GLU A 214 -9.97 12.09 5.23
CA GLU A 214 -10.69 12.77 6.31
C GLU A 214 -11.39 11.76 7.25
N SER A 215 -11.93 10.65 6.76
CA SER A 215 -12.49 9.59 7.63
C SER A 215 -11.41 8.91 8.46
N GLN A 216 -10.23 8.64 7.89
CA GLN A 216 -9.05 8.19 8.64
C GLN A 216 -8.60 9.24 9.67
N ARG A 217 -8.60 10.53 9.33
CA ARG A 217 -8.27 11.64 10.25
C ARG A 217 -9.23 11.71 11.43
N ILE A 218 -10.53 11.49 11.21
CA ILE A 218 -11.52 11.44 12.28
C ILE A 218 -11.18 10.31 13.27
N LEU A 219 -10.85 9.11 12.79
CA LEU A 219 -10.40 7.99 13.63
C LEU A 219 -9.14 8.35 14.44
N ARG A 220 -8.10 8.89 13.78
CA ARG A 220 -6.84 9.30 14.43
C ARG A 220 -7.06 10.35 15.52
N THR A 221 -7.90 11.34 15.25
CA THR A 221 -8.18 12.46 16.17
C THR A 221 -8.97 11.99 17.39
N ARG A 222 -9.87 11.00 17.22
CA ARG A 222 -10.64 10.40 18.33
C ARG A 222 -9.72 9.71 19.35
N GLY A 223 -8.71 8.98 18.88
CA GLY A 223 -7.69 8.35 19.74
C GLY A 223 -6.74 9.31 20.47
N LEU A 224 -6.78 10.62 20.18
CA LEU A 224 -5.89 11.64 20.77
C LEU A 224 -6.46 12.37 21.99
N THR A 225 -7.65 11.99 22.46
CA THR A 225 -8.29 12.65 23.61
C THR A 225 -8.11 11.84 24.90
N PRO A 226 -7.16 12.20 25.80
CA PRO A 226 -7.14 11.62 27.13
C PRO A 226 -8.38 12.07 27.89
N SER A 227 -9.12 11.12 28.49
CA SER A 227 -10.23 11.47 29.38
C SER A 227 -9.67 12.28 30.56
N SER A 228 -10.26 13.45 30.86
CA SER A 228 -9.71 14.39 31.84
C SER A 228 -9.70 13.88 33.29
N ASP A 229 -10.45 12.81 33.58
CA ASP A 229 -10.43 12.12 34.88
C ASP A 229 -9.32 11.05 34.97
N SER A 230 -8.57 10.83 33.88
CA SER A 230 -7.31 10.08 33.91
C SER A 230 -6.29 10.89 34.72
N SER A 231 -6.08 10.50 35.98
CA SER A 231 -5.13 11.17 36.87
C SER A 231 -3.74 11.33 36.24
N ALA A 232 -2.91 12.24 36.76
CA ALA A 232 -1.55 12.49 36.28
C ALA A 232 -0.61 11.25 36.29
N ASN A 233 -1.05 10.12 36.85
CA ASN A 233 -0.41 8.80 36.76
C ASN A 233 -1.11 7.88 35.73
N GLY A 234 -1.63 8.43 34.63
CA GLY A 234 -2.26 7.68 33.53
C GLY A 234 -1.25 6.85 32.72
N THR A 235 -0.69 5.82 33.32
CA THR A 235 0.33 4.96 32.71
C THR A 235 -0.24 4.14 31.55
N LEU A 236 0.53 4.09 30.45
CA LEU A 236 0.41 3.11 29.38
C LEU A 236 0.61 1.70 29.97
N GLN A 237 -0.47 1.02 30.36
CA GLN A 237 -0.36 -0.17 31.21
C GLN A 237 0.30 -1.35 30.46
N PRO A 238 1.46 -1.86 30.92
CA PRO A 238 2.13 -3.01 30.28
C PRO A 238 1.29 -4.30 30.33
N GLY A 239 0.29 -4.37 31.22
CA GLY A 239 -0.64 -5.48 31.34
C GLY A 239 -1.49 -5.73 30.09
N ASN A 240 -1.71 -4.73 29.22
CA ASN A 240 -2.37 -4.96 27.92
C ASN A 240 -1.49 -5.84 27.01
N ILE A 241 -0.17 -5.62 27.03
CA ILE A 241 0.78 -6.48 26.31
C ILE A 241 0.85 -7.89 26.93
N ASP A 242 0.74 -8.02 28.26
CA ASP A 242 0.66 -9.34 28.92
C ASP A 242 -0.61 -10.12 28.51
N SER A 243 -1.77 -9.45 28.45
CA SER A 243 -3.00 -10.08 27.95
C SER A 243 -2.81 -10.50 26.50
N ALA A 244 -2.38 -9.61 25.62
CA ALA A 244 -2.17 -9.92 24.21
C ALA A 244 -1.21 -11.10 23.99
N ILE A 245 -0.10 -11.20 24.74
CA ILE A 245 0.79 -12.37 24.69
C ILE A 245 0.08 -13.65 25.14
N SER A 246 -0.74 -13.57 26.19
CA SER A 246 -1.50 -14.71 26.74
C SER A 246 -2.63 -15.16 25.81
N ASP A 247 -3.30 -14.21 25.16
CA ASP A 247 -4.36 -14.42 24.19
C ASP A 247 -3.81 -14.99 22.87
N LEU A 248 -2.65 -14.48 22.41
CA LEU A 248 -1.91 -15.07 21.28
C LEU A 248 -1.47 -16.51 21.58
N HIS A 249 -0.99 -16.81 22.79
CA HIS A 249 -0.67 -18.20 23.18
C HIS A 249 -1.91 -19.10 23.17
N ARG A 250 -3.06 -18.64 23.68
CA ARG A 250 -4.32 -19.39 23.61
C ARG A 250 -4.77 -19.65 22.17
N SER A 251 -4.51 -18.72 21.25
CA SER A 251 -4.75 -18.93 19.81
C SER A 251 -3.74 -19.89 19.19
N GLN A 252 -2.46 -19.80 19.56
CA GLN A 252 -1.38 -20.69 19.13
C GLN A 252 -1.68 -22.16 19.49
N GLU A 253 -2.12 -22.44 20.72
CA GLU A 253 -2.53 -23.77 21.18
C GLU A 253 -3.64 -24.38 20.30
N ARG A 254 -4.62 -23.56 19.91
CA ARG A 254 -5.75 -23.98 19.05
C ARG A 254 -5.33 -24.19 17.59
N LEU A 255 -4.18 -23.65 17.19
CA LEU A 255 -3.58 -23.78 15.86
C LEU A 255 -2.55 -24.92 15.77
N GLN A 256 -2.29 -25.69 16.84
CA GLN A 256 -1.28 -26.77 16.88
C GLN A 256 -1.37 -27.83 15.77
N HIS A 257 -2.52 -27.95 15.10
CA HIS A 257 -2.75 -28.89 13.99
C HIS A 257 -2.60 -28.26 12.59
N ILE A 258 -2.27 -26.96 12.50
CA ILE A 258 -2.07 -26.22 11.25
C ILE A 258 -0.71 -25.50 11.33
N PRO A 259 0.40 -26.17 10.97
CA PRO A 259 1.76 -25.65 11.21
C PRO A 259 2.00 -24.24 10.67
N GLU A 260 1.57 -23.96 9.43
CA GLU A 260 1.72 -22.63 8.82
C GLU A 260 1.12 -21.49 9.66
N PHE A 261 -0.03 -21.72 10.31
CA PHE A 261 -0.67 -20.73 11.18
C PHE A 261 -0.09 -20.74 12.60
N TYR A 262 0.32 -21.91 13.10
CA TYR A 262 1.03 -22.03 14.38
C TYR A 262 2.36 -21.25 14.35
N ASP A 263 3.17 -21.47 13.32
CA ASP A 263 4.48 -20.82 13.14
C ASP A 263 4.30 -19.32 12.94
N THR A 264 3.36 -18.90 12.08
CA THR A 264 3.01 -17.48 11.85
C THR A 264 2.63 -16.76 13.16
N ILE A 265 1.81 -17.38 14.03
CA ILE A 265 1.47 -16.81 15.34
C ILE A 265 2.67 -16.88 16.32
N THR A 266 3.52 -17.90 16.22
CA THR A 266 4.75 -18.02 17.02
C THR A 266 5.71 -16.86 16.75
N GLU A 267 5.88 -16.48 15.48
CA GLU A 267 6.67 -15.32 15.08
C GLU A 267 6.10 -14.01 15.62
N LEU A 268 4.77 -13.82 15.58
CA LEU A 268 4.10 -12.67 16.19
C LEU A 268 4.29 -12.62 17.71
N ILE A 269 4.16 -13.75 18.41
CA ILE A 269 4.43 -13.86 19.86
C ILE A 269 5.89 -13.46 20.17
N GLY A 270 6.85 -13.89 19.34
CA GLY A 270 8.26 -13.51 19.45
C GLY A 270 8.44 -11.99 19.32
N PHE A 271 7.83 -11.37 18.31
CA PHE A 271 7.87 -9.92 18.10
C PHE A 271 7.23 -9.14 19.26
N VAL A 272 6.03 -9.51 19.70
CA VAL A 272 5.34 -8.81 20.81
C VAL A 272 6.14 -8.93 22.11
N LYS A 273 6.78 -10.09 22.38
CA LYS A 273 7.70 -10.26 23.51
C LYS A 273 8.98 -9.42 23.38
N GLN A 274 9.55 -9.29 22.18
CA GLN A 274 10.68 -8.39 21.96
C GLN A 274 10.29 -6.94 22.22
N VAL A 275 9.19 -6.46 21.62
CA VAL A 275 8.68 -5.08 21.80
C VAL A 275 8.44 -4.81 23.28
N ARG A 276 7.80 -5.73 24.01
CA ARG A 276 7.62 -5.65 25.48
C ARG A 276 8.93 -5.43 26.23
N SER A 277 9.99 -6.12 25.85
CA SER A 277 11.30 -6.05 26.54
C SER A 277 12.09 -4.77 26.28
N GLU A 278 11.68 -3.97 25.29
CA GLU A 278 12.38 -2.75 24.85
C GLU A 278 11.62 -1.44 25.16
N VAL A 279 10.40 -1.51 25.71
CA VAL A 279 9.63 -0.34 26.17
C VAL A 279 10.30 0.31 27.40
N PRO A 280 10.41 1.65 27.49
CA PRO A 280 9.87 2.66 26.58
C PRO A 280 10.83 3.07 25.44
N PHE A 281 10.27 3.32 24.26
CA PHE A 281 11.04 3.67 23.06
C PHE A 281 11.32 5.17 22.92
N GLN A 282 12.47 5.50 22.32
CA GLN A 282 12.70 6.79 21.66
C GLN A 282 12.01 6.81 20.29
N PRO A 283 11.35 7.90 19.83
CA PRO A 283 10.49 7.89 18.64
C PRO A 283 11.10 7.29 17.36
N LYS A 284 12.40 7.54 17.11
CA LYS A 284 13.14 6.96 15.96
C LYS A 284 13.32 5.44 16.07
N VAL A 285 13.54 4.92 17.27
CA VAL A 285 13.68 3.48 17.57
C VAL A 285 12.29 2.83 17.58
N ALA A 286 11.30 3.50 18.14
CA ALA A 286 9.89 3.12 18.07
C ALA A 286 9.48 2.84 16.61
N PHE A 287 9.73 3.79 15.70
CA PHE A 287 9.40 3.62 14.29
C PHE A 287 10.21 2.51 13.59
N SER A 288 11.48 2.29 13.96
CA SER A 288 12.26 1.19 13.35
C SER A 288 11.81 -0.20 13.82
N ARG A 289 11.30 -0.33 15.05
CA ARG A 289 10.61 -1.56 15.52
C ARG A 289 9.26 -1.74 14.85
N LEU A 290 8.55 -0.66 14.54
CA LEU A 290 7.26 -0.69 13.85
C LEU A 290 7.36 -1.27 12.42
N GLN A 291 8.52 -1.17 11.77
CA GLN A 291 8.67 -1.56 10.36
C GLN A 291 8.37 -3.04 10.09
N SER A 292 8.72 -3.97 11.00
CA SER A 292 8.41 -5.39 10.81
C SER A 292 6.90 -5.65 10.85
N LEU A 293 6.22 -5.15 11.88
CA LEU A 293 4.76 -5.26 12.00
C LEU A 293 4.04 -4.55 10.84
N ARG A 294 4.56 -3.40 10.39
CA ARG A 294 4.07 -2.67 9.23
C ARG A 294 4.20 -3.50 7.94
N ALA A 295 5.33 -4.15 7.71
CA ALA A 295 5.52 -5.02 6.55
C ALA A 295 4.53 -6.20 6.59
N TRP A 296 4.29 -6.80 7.76
CA TRP A 296 3.27 -7.83 7.93
C TRP A 296 1.85 -7.32 7.67
N ILE A 297 1.45 -6.17 8.21
CA ILE A 297 0.12 -5.56 7.99
C ILE A 297 -0.17 -5.37 6.49
N PHE A 298 0.84 -5.01 5.69
CA PHE A 298 0.68 -4.77 4.25
C PHE A 298 0.81 -6.05 3.41
N TRP A 299 1.78 -6.92 3.70
CA TRP A 299 2.20 -8.00 2.78
C TRP A 299 2.02 -9.43 3.34
N LEU A 300 1.69 -9.62 4.62
CA LEU A 300 1.29 -10.95 5.09
C LEU A 300 -0.01 -11.46 4.42
N PRO A 301 -1.02 -10.61 4.10
CA PRO A 301 -2.20 -11.06 3.36
C PRO A 301 -1.88 -11.74 2.02
N THR A 302 -0.90 -11.26 1.26
CA THR A 302 -0.53 -11.86 -0.05
C THR A 302 0.22 -13.19 0.11
N LYS A 303 0.89 -13.43 1.25
CA LYS A 303 1.51 -14.73 1.57
C LYS A 303 0.49 -15.75 2.07
N LEU A 304 -0.52 -15.35 2.86
CA LEU A 304 -1.45 -16.29 3.52
C LEU A 304 -2.74 -16.58 2.74
N LEU A 305 -3.35 -15.59 2.10
CA LEU A 305 -4.66 -15.73 1.46
C LEU A 305 -4.52 -16.33 0.05
N ARG A 306 -4.19 -17.63 -0.03
CA ARG A 306 -3.88 -18.32 -1.30
C ARG A 306 -5.10 -18.82 -2.09
N GLY A 307 -6.31 -18.71 -1.54
CA GLY A 307 -7.54 -19.16 -2.20
C GLY A 307 -8.02 -20.52 -1.68
N GLY A 308 -9.31 -20.59 -1.33
CA GLY A 308 -9.98 -21.82 -0.87
C GLY A 308 -10.30 -21.79 0.62
N GLU A 309 -10.70 -22.92 1.19
CA GLU A 309 -11.19 -22.97 2.58
C GLU A 309 -10.16 -22.54 3.64
N GLY A 310 -8.86 -22.65 3.33
CA GLY A 310 -7.76 -22.17 4.15
C GLY A 310 -7.80 -20.65 4.41
N ASP A 311 -8.40 -19.88 3.50
CA ASP A 311 -8.53 -18.42 3.64
C ASP A 311 -9.24 -18.04 4.95
N LEU A 312 -10.23 -18.83 5.42
CA LEU A 312 -10.97 -18.52 6.64
C LEU A 312 -10.05 -18.53 7.88
N GLY A 313 -9.17 -19.53 7.98
CA GLY A 313 -8.17 -19.59 9.05
C GLY A 313 -7.11 -18.49 8.90
N ALA A 314 -6.67 -18.20 7.67
CA ALA A 314 -5.73 -17.14 7.38
C ALA A 314 -6.26 -15.75 7.76
N LEU A 315 -7.54 -15.44 7.52
CA LEU A 315 -8.17 -14.19 7.94
C LEU A 315 -8.17 -14.04 9.47
N ALA A 316 -8.51 -15.10 10.21
CA ALA A 316 -8.45 -15.06 11.68
C ALA A 316 -7.01 -14.87 12.20
N VAL A 317 -6.01 -15.47 11.54
CA VAL A 317 -4.58 -15.22 11.83
C VAL A 317 -4.20 -13.77 11.54
N LEU A 318 -4.60 -13.19 10.40
CA LEU A 318 -4.34 -11.78 10.07
C LEU A 318 -4.94 -10.81 11.10
N SER A 319 -6.15 -11.09 11.59
CA SER A 319 -6.77 -10.32 12.68
C SER A 319 -5.95 -10.29 13.97
N HIS A 320 -5.10 -11.28 14.24
CA HIS A 320 -4.15 -11.21 15.37
C HIS A 320 -3.00 -10.22 15.13
N PHE A 321 -2.50 -10.07 13.89
CA PHE A 321 -1.51 -9.02 13.55
C PHE A 321 -2.14 -7.63 13.61
N TYR A 322 -3.38 -7.51 13.14
CA TYR A 322 -4.16 -6.27 13.22
C TYR A 322 -4.51 -5.89 14.67
N SER A 323 -4.86 -6.86 15.52
CA SER A 323 -5.04 -6.69 16.97
C SER A 323 -3.73 -6.28 17.66
N ALA A 324 -2.61 -6.93 17.35
CA ALA A 324 -1.30 -6.55 17.88
C ALA A 324 -0.91 -5.11 17.50
N ALA A 325 -1.34 -4.61 16.35
CA ALA A 325 -1.17 -3.22 15.97
C ALA A 325 -1.94 -2.25 16.90
N LEU A 326 -3.19 -2.59 17.25
CA LEU A 326 -4.00 -1.81 18.21
C LEU A 326 -3.40 -1.82 19.62
N VAL A 327 -2.92 -2.98 20.09
CA VAL A 327 -2.31 -3.13 21.43
C VAL A 327 -0.99 -2.37 21.54
N LEU A 328 -0.15 -2.42 20.50
CA LEU A 328 1.18 -1.85 20.54
C LEU A 328 1.25 -0.37 20.15
N GLU A 329 0.28 0.17 19.41
CA GLU A 329 0.24 1.57 18.98
C GLU A 329 0.50 2.61 20.10
N PRO A 330 -0.10 2.50 21.31
CA PRO A 330 0.15 3.44 22.40
C PRO A 330 1.61 3.48 22.89
N PHE A 331 2.40 2.44 22.61
CA PHE A 331 3.81 2.33 22.99
C PHE A 331 4.76 2.98 21.99
N PHE A 332 4.26 3.57 20.90
CA PHE A 332 5.05 4.32 19.90
C PHE A 332 4.79 5.84 19.97
N PRO A 333 5.02 6.53 21.11
CA PRO A 333 4.73 7.95 21.25
C PRO A 333 5.57 8.77 20.28
N GLY A 334 4.89 9.53 19.43
CA GLY A 334 5.50 10.31 18.34
C GLY A 334 4.84 10.08 16.99
N LEU A 335 4.20 8.92 16.78
CA LEU A 335 3.31 8.72 15.62
C LEU A 335 2.21 9.81 15.60
N GLU A 336 1.85 10.29 14.41
CA GLU A 336 0.92 11.41 14.24
C GLU A 336 -0.54 10.96 14.37
N GLY A 337 -0.95 10.76 15.62
CA GLY A 337 -2.22 10.13 15.97
C GLY A 337 -2.18 8.62 15.75
N SER A 338 -3.37 8.00 15.76
CA SER A 338 -3.51 6.54 15.68
C SER A 338 -3.31 6.01 14.24
N TYR A 339 -2.08 6.07 13.74
CA TYR A 339 -1.74 5.73 12.36
C TYR A 339 -1.97 4.27 12.01
N LEU A 340 -1.56 3.32 12.87
CA LEU A 340 -1.88 1.91 12.64
C LEU A 340 -3.34 1.63 12.98
N GLY A 341 -3.86 2.21 14.07
CA GLY A 341 -5.25 2.00 14.48
C GLY A 341 -6.27 2.40 13.41
N CYS A 342 -6.08 3.55 12.75
CA CYS A 342 -6.97 3.97 11.67
C CYS A 342 -6.86 3.12 10.38
N MET A 343 -5.82 2.27 10.27
CA MET A 343 -5.62 1.35 9.14
C MET A 343 -6.04 -0.09 9.46
N THR A 344 -5.95 -0.54 10.71
CA THR A 344 -6.19 -1.95 11.09
C THR A 344 -7.54 -2.19 11.77
N LEU A 345 -8.12 -1.20 12.44
CA LEU A 345 -9.39 -1.33 13.19
C LEU A 345 -10.51 -1.90 12.32
N ASN A 346 -10.77 -1.28 11.17
CA ASN A 346 -11.84 -1.69 10.26
C ASN A 346 -11.58 -3.06 9.63
N LEU A 347 -10.31 -3.46 9.44
CA LEU A 347 -9.98 -4.75 8.82
C LEU A 347 -10.42 -5.93 9.70
N ILE A 348 -10.27 -5.80 11.03
CA ILE A 348 -10.72 -6.81 11.99
C ILE A 348 -12.25 -6.95 11.94
N GLU A 349 -12.98 -5.84 11.84
CA GLU A 349 -14.44 -5.83 11.76
C GLU A 349 -14.95 -6.41 10.44
N THR A 350 -14.35 -6.04 9.31
CA THR A 350 -14.64 -6.63 8.00
C THR A 350 -14.34 -8.14 7.99
N ILE A 351 -13.23 -8.57 8.59
CA ILE A 351 -12.92 -10.01 8.74
C ILE A 351 -13.99 -10.71 9.57
N ASP A 352 -14.46 -10.12 10.67
CA ASP A 352 -15.49 -10.73 11.51
C ASP A 352 -16.82 -10.93 10.75
N VAL A 353 -17.25 -9.90 9.99
CA VAL A 353 -18.43 -9.96 9.12
C VAL A 353 -18.27 -11.02 8.02
N ILE A 354 -17.11 -11.11 7.38
CA ILE A 354 -16.82 -12.14 6.36
C ILE A 354 -16.88 -13.53 6.98
N LEU A 355 -16.24 -13.75 8.13
CA LEU A 355 -16.21 -15.06 8.78
C LEU A 355 -17.61 -15.50 9.24
N HIS A 356 -18.43 -14.60 9.80
CA HIS A 356 -19.80 -14.94 10.20
C HIS A 356 -20.71 -15.21 8.99
N SER A 357 -20.54 -14.48 7.89
CA SER A 357 -21.22 -14.74 6.62
C SER A 357 -20.84 -16.12 6.04
N ARG A 358 -19.55 -16.46 6.02
CA ARG A 358 -19.05 -17.76 5.54
C ARG A 358 -19.44 -18.92 6.46
N GLN A 359 -19.43 -18.73 7.78
CA GLN A 359 -19.94 -19.73 8.73
C GLN A 359 -21.43 -20.01 8.51
N SER A 360 -22.23 -18.98 8.23
CA SER A 360 -23.66 -19.12 7.92
C SER A 360 -23.91 -19.87 6.60
N GLN A 361 -23.03 -19.72 5.62
CA GLN A 361 -23.06 -20.46 4.35
C GLN A 361 -22.60 -21.92 4.51
N PHE A 362 -21.63 -22.20 5.40
CA PHE A 362 -21.04 -23.52 5.60
C PHE A 362 -20.97 -23.94 7.10
N PRO A 363 -22.11 -24.16 7.79
CA PRO A 363 -22.13 -24.36 9.25
C PRO A 363 -21.33 -25.57 9.75
N ALA A 364 -21.15 -26.60 8.91
CA ALA A 364 -20.39 -27.81 9.21
C ALA A 364 -18.86 -27.65 9.00
N SER A 365 -18.38 -26.52 8.49
CA SER A 365 -16.96 -26.31 8.24
C SER A 365 -16.18 -26.10 9.54
N HIS A 366 -15.37 -27.09 9.91
CA HIS A 366 -14.52 -27.03 11.11
C HIS A 366 -13.53 -25.85 11.07
N ILE A 367 -13.00 -25.50 9.89
CA ILE A 367 -12.09 -24.35 9.75
C ILE A 367 -12.83 -23.01 9.90
N ALA A 368 -14.09 -22.91 9.45
CA ALA A 368 -14.92 -21.73 9.73
C ALA A 368 -15.24 -21.59 11.22
N GLN A 369 -15.59 -22.68 11.91
CA GLN A 369 -15.83 -22.69 13.36
C GLN A 369 -14.56 -22.31 14.15
N LEU A 370 -13.40 -22.84 13.75
CA LEU A 370 -12.11 -22.50 14.35
C LEU A 370 -11.77 -21.01 14.14
N ALA A 371 -11.90 -20.50 12.91
CA ALA A 371 -11.65 -19.10 12.59
C ALA A 371 -12.53 -18.13 13.41
N ILE A 372 -13.84 -18.41 13.47
CA ILE A 372 -14.82 -17.63 14.24
C ILE A 372 -14.46 -17.53 15.73
N ALA A 373 -13.88 -18.58 16.31
CA ALA A 373 -13.53 -18.59 17.73
C ALA A 373 -12.06 -18.17 18.00
N LEU A 374 -11.20 -18.08 16.98
CA LEU A 374 -9.91 -17.41 17.08
C LEU A 374 -10.08 -15.88 17.13
N MET A 375 -11.09 -15.36 16.44
CA MET A 375 -11.48 -13.94 16.45
C MET A 375 -11.88 -13.38 17.82
N ASP A 376 -12.11 -14.22 18.84
CA ASP A 376 -12.52 -13.77 20.18
C ASP A 376 -11.55 -12.72 20.76
N ALA A 377 -10.24 -12.96 20.72
CA ALA A 377 -9.26 -12.00 21.23
C ALA A 377 -9.20 -10.69 20.39
N PRO A 378 -9.10 -10.74 19.05
CA PRO A 378 -9.23 -9.55 18.20
C PRO A 378 -10.51 -8.71 18.45
N ARG A 379 -11.68 -9.35 18.65
CA ARG A 379 -12.92 -8.64 19.00
C ARG A 379 -12.80 -7.89 20.32
N HIS A 380 -12.24 -8.51 21.36
CA HIS A 380 -11.99 -7.85 22.64
C HIS A 380 -11.03 -6.66 22.46
N THR A 381 -9.93 -6.83 21.71
CA THR A 381 -9.01 -5.72 21.39
C THR A 381 -9.73 -4.54 20.70
N VAL A 382 -10.60 -4.82 19.72
CA VAL A 382 -11.39 -3.77 19.03
C VAL A 382 -12.31 -3.04 20.00
N ASN A 383 -12.98 -3.75 20.91
CA ASN A 383 -13.85 -3.16 21.92
C ASN A 383 -13.09 -2.30 22.94
N ASP A 384 -11.97 -2.81 23.46
CA ASP A 384 -11.11 -2.07 24.39
C ASP A 384 -10.55 -0.81 23.74
N TYR A 385 -10.07 -0.92 22.49
CA TYR A 385 -9.57 0.19 21.69
C TYR A 385 -10.66 1.23 21.37
N LYS A 386 -11.90 0.78 21.13
CA LYS A 386 -13.06 1.67 20.91
C LYS A 386 -13.63 2.27 22.20
N THR A 387 -13.32 1.75 23.38
CA THR A 387 -13.91 2.23 24.64
C THR A 387 -13.52 3.68 24.96
N PRO A 388 -12.23 4.08 24.97
CA PRO A 388 -11.84 5.49 25.10
C PRO A 388 -12.49 6.41 24.05
N ILE A 389 -12.65 5.89 22.83
CA ILE A 389 -13.17 6.58 21.64
C ILE A 389 -14.68 6.90 21.73
N GLN A 390 -15.41 6.23 22.63
CA GLN A 390 -16.86 6.43 22.85
C GLN A 390 -17.18 7.40 24.00
N TRP A 391 -16.34 7.49 25.03
CA TRP A 391 -16.57 8.33 26.21
C TRP A 391 -16.17 9.80 26.05
N THR A 392 -15.63 10.18 24.88
CA THR A 392 -15.25 11.56 24.56
C THR A 392 -16.49 12.46 24.46
N PRO A 393 -16.61 13.56 25.24
CA PRO A 393 -17.64 14.55 24.99
C PRO A 393 -17.52 15.09 23.55
N HIS A 394 -18.66 15.34 22.90
CA HIS A 394 -18.67 15.95 21.56
C HIS A 394 -18.08 17.37 21.62
N VAL A 395 -16.77 17.49 21.33
CA VAL A 395 -16.15 18.76 21.01
C VAL A 395 -16.83 19.29 19.75
N PRO A 396 -17.43 20.50 19.76
CA PRO A 396 -18.10 21.06 18.59
C PRO A 396 -17.05 21.51 17.57
N SER A 397 -16.56 20.55 16.77
CA SER A 397 -15.79 20.85 15.58
C SER A 397 -16.68 21.63 14.61
N HIS A 398 -16.33 22.89 14.35
CA HIS A 398 -16.96 23.71 13.31
C HIS A 398 -16.47 23.26 11.92
N SER A 399 -16.80 22.02 11.56
CA SER A 399 -16.50 21.44 10.24
C SER A 399 -17.68 20.57 9.80
N MET A 400 -18.37 21.03 8.74
CA MET A 400 -19.51 20.39 8.03
C MET A 400 -20.14 19.16 8.69
N ASN A 401 -21.27 19.35 9.38
CA ASN A 401 -22.14 18.29 9.92
C ASN A 401 -22.96 17.56 8.83
N HIS A 402 -22.30 17.20 7.73
CA HIS A 402 -22.73 16.10 6.87
C HIS A 402 -21.71 14.98 7.06
N MET A 403 -22.16 13.83 7.55
CA MET A 403 -21.40 12.59 7.37
C MET A 403 -21.28 12.37 5.86
N MET A 404 -20.15 12.76 5.27
CA MET A 404 -19.79 12.38 3.92
C MET A 404 -19.85 10.85 3.85
N PRO A 405 -20.73 10.26 3.02
CA PRO A 405 -20.77 8.82 2.87
C PRO A 405 -19.40 8.33 2.43
N THR A 406 -18.93 7.19 2.96
CA THR A 406 -17.71 6.56 2.44
C THR A 406 -17.89 6.37 0.93
N PRO A 407 -16.98 6.89 0.08
CA PRO A 407 -17.15 6.80 -1.36
C PRO A 407 -17.20 5.33 -1.77
N PRO A 408 -18.06 4.97 -2.74
CA PRO A 408 -18.30 3.58 -3.08
C PRO A 408 -17.00 2.88 -3.50
N SER A 409 -16.95 1.55 -3.31
CA SER A 409 -15.85 0.74 -3.83
C SER A 409 -15.68 0.99 -5.33
N PRO A 410 -14.46 1.20 -5.86
CA PRO A 410 -14.23 1.36 -7.30
C PRO A 410 -14.64 0.10 -8.10
N TYR A 411 -14.81 -1.02 -7.40
CA TYR A 411 -15.26 -2.28 -7.95
C TYR A 411 -16.79 -2.44 -8.06
N ARG A 412 -17.59 -1.52 -7.52
CA ARG A 412 -19.07 -1.67 -7.39
C ARG A 412 -19.80 -2.03 -8.70
N GLN A 413 -19.26 -1.59 -9.82
CA GLN A 413 -19.77 -1.88 -11.17
C GLN A 413 -19.60 -3.35 -11.62
N PHE A 414 -18.85 -4.16 -10.87
CA PHE A 414 -18.60 -5.59 -11.14
C PHE A 414 -19.39 -6.51 -10.19
N ASP A 415 -19.82 -6.01 -9.02
CA ASP A 415 -20.62 -6.75 -8.02
C ASP A 415 -22.00 -7.20 -8.56
N GLU A 416 -22.52 -6.58 -9.62
CA GLU A 416 -23.82 -6.95 -10.23
C GLU A 416 -23.76 -8.19 -11.14
N TYR A 417 -22.57 -8.70 -11.47
CA TYR A 417 -22.41 -9.90 -12.30
C TYR A 417 -22.27 -11.15 -11.42
N PRO A 418 -23.09 -12.20 -11.60
CA PRO A 418 -22.99 -13.39 -10.77
C PRO A 418 -21.63 -14.08 -10.99
N PRO A 419 -20.99 -14.64 -9.94
CA PRO A 419 -19.62 -15.14 -10.01
C PRO A 419 -19.42 -16.32 -10.99
N SER A 420 -20.49 -16.95 -11.46
CA SER A 420 -20.48 -17.96 -12.54
C SER A 420 -20.28 -17.38 -13.95
N SER A 421 -20.32 -16.05 -14.13
CA SER A 421 -20.10 -15.37 -15.41
C SER A 421 -18.62 -15.23 -15.77
N PHE A 422 -17.75 -15.21 -14.77
CA PHE A 422 -16.31 -15.10 -14.98
C PHE A 422 -15.73 -16.49 -15.21
N VAL A 423 -15.09 -16.69 -16.38
CA VAL A 423 -14.31 -17.90 -16.66
C VAL A 423 -13.34 -18.13 -15.51
N THR A 424 -13.24 -19.38 -15.04
CA THR A 424 -12.57 -19.80 -13.80
C THR A 424 -11.12 -19.33 -13.71
N SER A 425 -10.92 -18.08 -13.28
CA SER A 425 -9.61 -17.50 -13.07
C SER A 425 -9.01 -18.13 -11.82
N SER A 426 -7.97 -18.94 -12.01
CA SER A 426 -7.08 -19.33 -10.90
C SER A 426 -6.63 -18.06 -10.15
N PRO A 427 -6.53 -18.10 -8.82
CA PRO A 427 -6.26 -16.90 -8.04
C PRO A 427 -4.94 -16.25 -8.47
N TYR A 428 -4.89 -14.92 -8.49
CA TYR A 428 -3.66 -14.16 -8.78
C TYR A 428 -2.74 -14.16 -7.56
N THR A 429 -2.36 -15.35 -7.12
CA THR A 429 -1.37 -15.58 -6.08
C THR A 429 -0.04 -15.91 -6.78
N PRO A 430 1.05 -15.17 -6.52
CA PRO A 430 2.35 -15.47 -7.13
C PRO A 430 2.92 -16.76 -6.52
N THR A 431 2.56 -17.91 -7.11
CA THR A 431 2.86 -19.22 -6.55
C THR A 431 4.34 -19.58 -6.66
N THR A 432 5.08 -19.47 -5.57
CA THR A 432 6.30 -20.28 -5.39
C THR A 432 5.87 -21.75 -5.33
N ILE A 433 6.25 -22.51 -6.36
CA ILE A 433 5.63 -23.82 -6.66
C ILE A 433 6.12 -24.91 -5.69
N THR A 434 5.26 -25.31 -4.76
CA THR A 434 5.31 -26.64 -4.11
C THR A 434 3.91 -27.22 -3.92
N SER A 435 3.36 -27.87 -4.95
CA SER A 435 2.18 -28.73 -4.82
C SER A 435 2.62 -30.18 -4.53
N PHE A 436 2.13 -30.75 -3.43
CA PHE A 436 2.35 -32.16 -3.07
C PHE A 436 1.01 -32.88 -2.88
N PRO A 437 0.76 -34.01 -3.57
CA PRO A 437 -0.39 -34.87 -3.29
C PRO A 437 -0.19 -35.67 -2.00
N HIS A 438 -1.28 -36.07 -1.34
CA HIS A 438 -1.24 -36.83 -0.08
C HIS A 438 -0.59 -38.22 -0.25
N GLY A 439 0.27 -38.62 0.71
CA GLY A 439 1.03 -39.89 0.65
C GLY A 439 1.58 -40.41 1.98
N VAL A 440 0.72 -41.04 2.77
CA VAL A 440 0.93 -42.03 3.87
C VAL A 440 2.35 -42.29 4.46
N THR A 441 2.50 -42.03 5.77
CA THR A 441 3.33 -42.73 6.79
C THR A 441 4.79 -43.16 6.51
N SER A 442 5.75 -42.58 7.25
CA SER A 442 6.51 -43.27 8.35
C SER A 442 7.68 -42.39 8.91
N PRO A 443 8.04 -42.49 10.23
CA PRO A 443 9.11 -41.68 10.83
C PRO A 443 10.38 -42.45 11.25
N PRO A 444 11.57 -41.86 11.08
CA PRO A 444 12.73 -42.09 11.97
C PRO A 444 13.37 -40.73 12.40
N PRO A 445 14.52 -40.63 13.13
CA PRO A 445 14.45 -40.09 14.50
C PRO A 445 15.35 -38.87 14.82
N PHE A 446 15.22 -38.38 16.05
CA PHE A 446 15.97 -37.30 16.70
C PHE A 446 17.49 -37.22 16.42
N GLN A 447 17.99 -35.99 16.29
CA GLN A 447 19.24 -35.54 16.94
C GLN A 447 19.31 -34.00 17.05
N GLN A 448 19.58 -33.48 18.26
CA GLN A 448 20.07 -32.11 18.48
C GLN A 448 21.61 -32.11 18.49
N PRO A 449 22.26 -30.96 18.24
CA PRO A 449 22.96 -30.31 19.36
C PRO A 449 22.82 -28.77 19.39
N SER A 450 23.48 -28.13 20.36
CA SER A 450 23.10 -26.82 20.90
C SER A 450 24.24 -25.79 20.95
N HIS A 451 23.87 -24.50 21.02
CA HIS A 451 24.73 -23.34 21.35
C HIS A 451 25.77 -22.96 20.25
N SER A 452 26.38 -21.76 20.22
CA SER A 452 26.46 -20.67 21.22
C SER A 452 26.43 -19.27 20.57
N TYR A 453 25.96 -18.25 21.30
CA TYR A 453 26.13 -16.84 20.92
C TYR A 453 27.58 -16.36 21.07
N ARG A 454 27.97 -15.35 20.27
CA ARG A 454 29.07 -14.43 20.58
C ARG A 454 28.66 -12.98 20.29
N SER A 455 29.25 -12.05 21.04
CA SER A 455 28.84 -10.64 21.07
C SER A 455 30.02 -9.71 20.74
N SER A 456 29.72 -8.66 19.97
CA SER A 456 30.50 -7.42 19.86
C SER A 456 29.56 -6.32 19.30
N SER A 457 28.99 -5.41 20.09
CA SER A 457 29.61 -4.33 20.88
C SER A 457 30.03 -3.10 20.05
N ASN A 458 29.08 -2.16 19.92
CA ASN A 458 29.22 -0.70 19.84
C ASN A 458 30.44 -0.09 19.12
N LEU A 459 30.16 0.73 18.09
CA LEU A 459 30.88 1.98 17.83
C LEU A 459 29.87 3.07 17.41
N SER A 460 30.16 4.33 17.76
CA SER A 460 29.22 5.45 17.66
C SER A 460 29.36 6.24 16.36
N SER A 461 28.26 6.51 15.68
CA SER A 461 28.20 7.42 14.52
C SER A 461 28.01 8.88 14.95
N PHE A 462 28.84 9.77 14.38
CA PHE A 462 28.78 11.21 14.63
C PHE A 462 27.74 11.91 13.73
N TYR A 463 27.26 13.08 14.17
CA TYR A 463 26.45 13.98 13.35
C TYR A 463 27.26 14.60 12.21
N MET A 464 26.69 14.65 11.01
CA MET A 464 26.91 15.74 10.04
C MET A 464 25.62 16.08 9.29
N SER A 465 25.40 17.38 9.07
CA SER A 465 24.37 17.94 8.18
C SER A 465 24.93 18.12 6.77
N PRO A 466 24.10 18.20 5.72
CA PRO A 466 24.56 18.07 4.33
C PRO A 466 25.27 19.32 3.79
N ILE A 467 26.24 19.09 2.91
CA ILE A 467 26.80 20.08 1.99
C ILE A 467 26.46 19.64 0.56
N VAL A 468 25.95 20.57 -0.25
CA VAL A 468 25.62 20.33 -1.67
C VAL A 468 26.74 20.86 -2.56
N PRO A 469 27.29 20.04 -3.46
CA PRO A 469 27.91 20.49 -4.71
C PRO A 469 26.96 20.26 -5.91
N PRO A 470 26.95 21.16 -6.92
CA PRO A 470 26.12 20.98 -8.12
C PRO A 470 26.89 20.27 -9.26
N SER A 471 26.20 19.34 -9.93
CA SER A 471 26.58 18.87 -11.28
C SER A 471 25.33 18.68 -12.13
N THR A 472 25.33 19.26 -13.32
CA THR A 472 24.36 18.97 -14.39
C THR A 472 24.84 17.72 -15.12
N GLU A 473 23.98 16.72 -15.34
CA GLU A 473 24.31 15.61 -16.23
C GLU A 473 23.05 15.09 -16.96
N TYR A 474 23.28 14.49 -18.13
CA TYR A 474 22.25 14.27 -19.16
C TYR A 474 21.33 13.08 -18.89
N TYR A 475 20.19 13.05 -19.58
CA TYR A 475 19.37 11.86 -19.73
C TYR A 475 20.03 10.89 -20.73
N ASP A 476 19.95 9.60 -20.43
CA ASP A 476 19.98 8.51 -21.41
C ASP A 476 18.88 7.50 -21.00
N ASP A 477 18.07 7.06 -21.98
CA ASP A 477 16.87 6.22 -21.80
C ASP A 477 17.03 4.89 -22.57
N SER A 478 18.25 4.36 -22.56
CA SER A 478 18.68 3.21 -23.35
C SER A 478 18.58 1.88 -22.59
N LEU A 479 17.36 1.42 -22.32
CA LEU A 479 17.06 0.04 -21.86
C LEU A 479 15.97 -0.62 -22.73
N SER A 480 16.25 -0.72 -24.02
CA SER A 480 15.41 -1.40 -25.03
C SER A 480 16.22 -2.39 -25.89
N ASP A 481 15.50 -3.37 -26.43
CA ASP A 481 15.86 -4.26 -27.55
C ASP A 481 17.17 -5.09 -27.48
N TYR A 482 17.11 -6.19 -26.73
CA TYR A 482 18.02 -7.35 -26.91
C TYR A 482 17.30 -8.52 -27.60
N SER A 483 17.22 -8.54 -28.93
CA SER A 483 16.80 -9.72 -29.71
C SER A 483 17.14 -9.64 -31.21
N ARG A 484 18.41 -9.93 -31.58
CA ARG A 484 18.83 -10.73 -32.77
C ARG A 484 20.34 -10.60 -33.09
N PRO A 485 21.03 -11.71 -33.40
CA PRO A 485 22.21 -11.71 -34.27
C PRO A 485 21.80 -11.99 -35.74
N GLY A 486 22.36 -11.26 -36.71
CA GLY A 486 22.12 -11.50 -38.14
C GLY A 486 22.64 -10.37 -39.03
N THR A 487 23.69 -10.65 -39.81
CA THR A 487 24.43 -9.68 -40.63
C THR A 487 23.88 -9.58 -42.05
N ILE A 488 23.82 -8.37 -42.64
CA ILE A 488 24.42 -7.99 -43.96
C ILE A 488 23.96 -6.58 -44.42
N GLU A 489 24.97 -5.73 -44.57
CA GLU A 489 25.25 -4.55 -45.42
C GLU A 489 24.21 -3.80 -46.31
N HIS A 490 24.53 -2.50 -46.45
CA HIS A 490 24.26 -1.54 -47.54
C HIS A 490 22.98 -0.68 -47.60
N SER A 491 23.21 0.59 -47.95
CA SER A 491 22.29 1.73 -48.15
C SER A 491 22.42 2.23 -49.62
N PRO A 492 21.87 3.39 -50.08
CA PRO A 492 20.90 4.34 -49.49
C PRO A 492 19.78 4.86 -50.46
N ALA A 493 18.87 5.69 -49.91
CA ALA A 493 18.17 6.84 -50.52
C ALA A 493 17.21 6.69 -51.74
N TYR A 494 16.03 7.34 -51.66
CA TYR A 494 15.54 8.35 -52.63
C TYR A 494 14.35 9.15 -52.04
N SER A 495 13.90 10.22 -52.71
CA SER A 495 12.97 11.23 -52.16
C SER A 495 11.81 11.65 -53.08
N SER A 496 10.72 12.11 -52.46
CA SER A 496 9.77 13.16 -52.93
C SER A 496 8.61 12.81 -53.90
N TYR A 497 7.62 13.72 -53.91
CA TYR A 497 6.38 13.85 -54.71
C TYR A 497 5.22 12.85 -54.43
N GLY A 498 3.94 13.26 -54.42
CA GLY A 498 3.36 14.62 -54.41
C GLY A 498 1.93 14.72 -55.02
N ASN A 499 1.11 15.66 -54.52
CA ASN A 499 -0.14 16.20 -55.11
C ASN A 499 -1.36 15.23 -55.32
N GLU A 500 -2.64 15.66 -55.41
CA GLU A 500 -3.42 16.82 -54.91
C GLU A 500 -4.94 16.57 -55.15
N TYR A 501 -5.81 17.61 -55.08
CA TYR A 501 -7.26 17.65 -55.45
C TYR A 501 -8.25 16.95 -54.48
N LEU A 502 -9.52 17.35 -54.28
CA LEU A 502 -10.31 18.62 -54.34
C LEU A 502 -11.71 18.27 -53.72
N HIS A 503 -12.64 19.09 -53.17
CA HIS A 503 -12.97 20.53 -53.05
C HIS A 503 -13.53 20.76 -51.60
N GLY A 504 -14.19 21.84 -51.14
CA GLY A 504 -14.59 23.15 -51.67
C GLY A 504 -15.55 23.86 -50.69
N LEU A 505 -15.51 25.21 -50.60
CA LEU A 505 -16.32 26.07 -49.69
C LEU A 505 -17.28 26.99 -50.46
N PRO A 506 -18.37 27.48 -49.83
CA PRO A 506 -18.47 28.89 -49.37
C PRO A 506 -19.11 29.01 -47.96
N THR A 507 -18.82 29.98 -47.06
CA THR A 507 -18.95 31.47 -47.09
C THR A 507 -20.39 31.95 -47.37
N THR A 508 -20.97 32.98 -46.73
CA THR A 508 -20.46 34.31 -46.27
C THR A 508 -21.28 34.94 -45.11
N GLU A 509 -20.66 35.82 -44.29
CA GLU A 509 -21.15 37.16 -43.83
C GLU A 509 -22.49 37.35 -43.02
N ALA A 510 -22.69 38.38 -42.17
CA ALA A 510 -21.82 39.43 -41.60
C ALA A 510 -22.40 40.11 -40.33
N ALA A 511 -21.58 41.00 -39.76
CA ALA A 511 -21.69 41.90 -38.60
C ALA A 511 -23.05 42.52 -38.17
N GLY A 512 -23.13 42.88 -36.87
CA GLY A 512 -24.06 43.85 -36.28
C GLY A 512 -23.67 44.21 -34.84
N SER A 513 -23.49 45.49 -34.53
CA SER A 513 -23.06 46.00 -33.21
C SER A 513 -23.99 47.10 -32.72
N PHE A 514 -24.24 47.23 -31.40
CA PHE A 514 -24.48 48.52 -30.72
C PHE A 514 -24.43 48.40 -29.18
N HIS A 515 -24.03 49.52 -28.56
CA HIS A 515 -23.99 49.85 -27.11
C HIS A 515 -24.77 51.19 -26.95
N PRO A 516 -24.88 51.88 -25.78
CA PRO A 516 -24.37 51.63 -24.42
C PRO A 516 -25.43 51.81 -23.29
N GLY A 517 -25.01 51.83 -22.01
CA GLY A 517 -25.80 52.32 -20.87
C GLY A 517 -24.97 52.43 -19.59
N ILE A 518 -24.97 53.59 -18.92
CA ILE A 518 -24.11 53.95 -17.76
C ILE A 518 -24.99 54.60 -16.66
N VAL A 519 -24.64 54.46 -15.36
CA VAL A 519 -24.65 55.52 -14.29
C VAL A 519 -24.49 54.95 -12.86
N HIS A 520 -23.52 55.49 -12.10
CA HIS A 520 -23.37 55.69 -10.62
C HIS A 520 -23.95 54.71 -9.56
N ASP A 521 -23.42 54.58 -8.34
CA ASP A 521 -22.11 54.87 -7.69
C ASP A 521 -22.07 54.09 -6.35
N GLY A 522 -20.95 54.00 -5.63
CA GLY A 522 -20.89 53.18 -4.40
C GLY A 522 -19.56 53.11 -3.62
N SER A 523 -18.83 54.22 -3.49
CA SER A 523 -17.57 54.33 -2.71
C SER A 523 -17.56 53.59 -1.34
N SER A 524 -16.59 52.68 -1.16
CA SER A 524 -15.66 52.68 -0.01
C SER A 524 -14.46 51.77 -0.28
N GLY A 525 -13.30 52.09 0.29
CA GLY A 525 -12.06 51.34 0.01
C GLY A 525 -11.16 51.20 1.24
N SER A 526 -10.19 50.30 1.15
CA SER A 526 -9.10 50.14 2.11
C SER A 526 -7.83 49.63 1.41
N VAL A 527 -6.68 50.03 1.94
CA VAL A 527 -5.33 49.75 1.40
C VAL A 527 -4.73 48.55 2.15
N PRO A 528 -4.01 47.62 1.49
CA PRO A 528 -3.39 46.48 2.16
C PRO A 528 -2.12 46.87 2.95
N PRO A 529 -1.79 46.17 4.05
CA PRO A 529 -0.45 46.16 4.63
C PRO A 529 0.44 45.10 3.94
N GLU A 530 1.73 45.41 3.81
CA GLU A 530 2.76 44.52 3.27
C GLU A 530 3.54 43.77 4.37
N LEU A 531 4.33 42.75 3.96
CA LEU A 531 5.45 42.14 4.71
C LEU A 531 5.01 41.33 5.96
N TRP A 532 5.78 40.40 6.54
CA TRP A 532 7.24 40.22 6.72
C TRP A 532 7.67 38.84 6.18
N THR A 533 8.77 38.70 5.44
CA THR A 533 10.15 38.37 5.91
C THR A 533 10.23 37.33 7.02
#